data_AF-A0A661NM19-F1
#
_entry.id   AF-A0A661NM19-F1
#
_cell.length_a   1.000
_cell.length_b   1.000
_cell.length_c   1.000
_cell.angle_alpha   90.00
_cell.angle_beta   90.00
_cell.angle_gamma   90.00
#
_symmetry.space_group_name_H-M   'P 1'
#
loop_
_entity.id
_entity.type
_entity.pdbx_description
1 polymer ?
#
loop_
_entity_poly.entity_id
_entity_poly.type
_entity_poly.pdbx_seq_one_letter_code
_entity_poly.pdbx_strand_id
1 'polypeptide(L)'
;MDDEAEEPATLATAEPVATATPEAPPAGVREDGAACSKGSECKSGVCEGVGCEPDKGKCMAKDRPCTGAKMQLCDCAGQTITAEKASCPGVTYKYPGPCK
;
A
#
# COMPACT_ATOMS: atom_id res chain seq x y z
N MET A 1 -1.90 68.21 1.46
CA MET A 1 -3.14 67.57 1.94
C MET A 1 -3.70 66.87 0.72
N ASP A 2 -4.09 65.60 0.86
CA ASP A 2 -4.22 64.54 -0.16
C ASP A 2 -2.85 63.83 -0.38
N ASP A 3 -2.40 62.86 0.43
CA ASP A 3 -3.04 61.66 1.06
C ASP A 3 -3.47 60.63 -0.02
N GLU A 4 -2.63 59.63 -0.32
CA GLU A 4 -2.76 58.21 0.11
C GLU A 4 -3.91 57.50 -0.68
N ALA A 5 -3.78 56.37 -1.38
CA ALA A 5 -3.08 55.15 -1.04
C ALA A 5 -2.83 54.28 -2.29
N GLU A 6 -1.71 53.58 -2.23
CA GLU A 6 -1.28 52.47 -3.07
C GLU A 6 -1.93 51.20 -2.51
N GLU A 7 -2.74 50.44 -3.28
CA GLU A 7 -3.16 49.09 -2.88
C GLU A 7 -3.39 48.13 -4.08
N PRO A 8 -3.19 46.82 -3.87
CA PRO A 8 -2.30 46.01 -4.71
C PRO A 8 -3.01 44.98 -5.61
N ALA A 9 -2.21 44.44 -6.55
CA ALA A 9 -2.55 43.27 -7.35
C ALA A 9 -2.94 42.07 -6.48
N THR A 10 -4.22 41.71 -6.50
CA THR A 10 -4.68 40.44 -5.95
C THR A 10 -4.30 39.31 -6.90
N LEU A 11 -3.25 38.58 -6.53
CA LEU A 11 -2.91 37.27 -7.07
C LEU A 11 -4.10 36.32 -6.88
N ALA A 12 -4.72 35.92 -8.00
CA ALA A 12 -5.68 34.83 -8.01
C ALA A 12 -4.94 33.53 -7.68
N THR A 13 -5.08 33.07 -6.43
CA THR A 13 -4.61 31.75 -6.01
C THR A 13 -5.44 30.70 -6.74
N ALA A 14 -4.81 29.92 -7.62
CA ALA A 14 -5.44 28.73 -8.18
C ALA A 14 -5.62 27.73 -7.04
N GLU A 15 -6.86 27.44 -6.69
CA GLU A 15 -7.23 26.40 -5.75
C GLU A 15 -6.74 25.05 -6.31
N PRO A 16 -5.90 24.29 -5.59
CA PRO A 16 -5.62 22.93 -6.00
C PRO A 16 -6.91 22.12 -5.85
N VAL A 17 -7.53 21.79 -6.98
CA VAL A 17 -8.63 20.83 -7.03
C VAL A 17 -8.09 19.53 -6.44
N ALA A 18 -8.52 19.23 -5.22
CA ALA A 18 -8.25 17.97 -4.57
C ALA A 18 -8.89 16.87 -5.43
N THR A 19 -8.06 16.24 -6.28
CA THR A 19 -8.38 14.98 -6.91
C THR A 19 -8.82 14.04 -5.79
N ALA A 20 -10.08 13.61 -5.82
CA ALA A 20 -10.61 12.64 -4.87
C ALA A 20 -9.68 11.41 -4.89
N THR A 21 -8.86 11.30 -3.85
CA THR A 21 -8.09 10.10 -3.59
C THR A 21 -9.12 9.00 -3.38
N PRO A 22 -9.06 7.85 -4.07
CA PRO A 22 -9.91 6.71 -3.75
C PRO A 22 -9.70 6.43 -2.26
N GLU A 23 -10.75 6.69 -1.48
CA GLU A 23 -10.74 6.56 -0.03
C GLU A 23 -10.32 5.12 0.26
N ALA A 24 -9.07 4.97 0.73
CA ALA A 24 -8.56 3.67 1.10
C ALA A 24 -9.51 3.15 2.19
N PRO A 25 -10.08 1.94 2.03
CA PRO A 25 -11.01 1.42 3.02
C PRO A 25 -10.33 1.44 4.40
N PRO A 26 -11.11 1.67 5.48
CA PRO A 26 -10.55 1.76 6.81
C PRO A 26 -9.64 0.57 7.09
N ALA A 27 -8.50 0.84 7.71
CA ALA A 27 -7.55 -0.21 8.04
C ALA A 27 -8.20 -1.23 8.99
N GLY A 28 -8.04 -2.53 8.73
CA GLY A 28 -8.33 -3.61 9.65
C GLY A 28 -9.72 -4.25 9.56
N VAL A 29 -10.48 -4.04 8.47
CA VAL A 29 -11.88 -4.54 8.40
C VAL A 29 -12.03 -5.83 7.58
N ARG A 30 -11.09 -6.16 6.69
CA ARG A 30 -11.26 -7.32 5.80
C ARG A 30 -10.93 -8.64 6.51
N GLU A 31 -11.81 -9.62 6.37
CA GLU A 31 -11.65 -10.96 6.91
C GLU A 31 -10.59 -11.77 6.17
N ASP A 32 -10.06 -12.82 6.79
CA ASP A 32 -9.15 -13.75 6.12
C ASP A 32 -9.80 -14.36 4.86
N GLY A 33 -9.04 -14.42 3.77
CA GLY A 33 -9.51 -14.84 2.45
C GLY A 33 -10.03 -13.71 1.56
N ALA A 34 -10.37 -12.54 2.12
CA ALA A 34 -10.77 -11.37 1.34
C ALA A 34 -9.61 -10.85 0.49
N ALA A 35 -9.92 -10.25 -0.66
CA ALA A 35 -8.90 -9.58 -1.47
C ALA A 35 -8.32 -8.38 -0.71
N CYS A 36 -7.05 -8.04 -0.94
CA CYS A 36 -6.37 -6.90 -0.34
C CYS A 36 -5.25 -6.37 -1.24
N SER A 37 -4.89 -5.11 -1.03
CA SER A 37 -3.76 -4.45 -1.68
C SER A 37 -2.60 -4.22 -0.69
N LYS A 38 -2.88 -4.11 0.61
CA LYS A 38 -1.89 -3.93 1.68
C LYS A 38 -2.34 -4.56 3.01
N GLY A 39 -1.39 -4.90 3.87
CA GLY A 39 -1.64 -5.57 5.16
C GLY A 39 -2.60 -4.81 6.06
N SER A 40 -2.55 -3.48 6.04
CA SER A 40 -3.44 -2.62 6.82
C SER A 40 -4.92 -2.83 6.49
N GLU A 41 -5.30 -3.35 5.32
CA GLU A 41 -6.72 -3.58 4.99
C GLU A 41 -7.29 -4.82 5.67
N CYS A 42 -6.42 -5.75 6.10
CA CYS A 42 -6.78 -7.03 6.69
C CYS A 42 -6.88 -6.93 8.20
N LYS A 43 -7.87 -7.59 8.79
CA LYS A 43 -8.02 -7.69 10.25
C LYS A 43 -6.79 -8.30 10.93
N SER A 44 -6.12 -9.23 10.25
CA SER A 44 -4.85 -9.84 10.69
C SER A 44 -3.63 -8.92 10.54
N GLY A 45 -3.75 -7.83 9.78
CA GLY A 45 -2.62 -7.00 9.37
C GLY A 45 -1.76 -7.60 8.25
N VAL A 46 -2.15 -8.74 7.68
CA VAL A 46 -1.33 -9.48 6.70
C VAL A 46 -2.07 -9.62 5.38
N CYS A 47 -1.44 -9.11 4.32
CA CYS A 47 -1.92 -9.19 2.95
C CYS A 47 -0.85 -9.87 2.09
N GLU A 48 -1.20 -11.01 1.50
CA GLU A 48 -0.25 -11.88 0.80
C GLU A 48 -0.77 -12.31 -0.56
N GLY A 49 0.12 -12.36 -1.54
CA GLY A 49 -0.24 -12.82 -2.87
C GLY A 49 0.82 -12.47 -3.91
N VAL A 50 0.66 -13.08 -5.09
CA VAL A 50 1.47 -12.74 -6.26
C VAL A 50 0.73 -11.68 -7.05
N GLY A 51 1.40 -10.55 -7.30
CA GLY A 51 0.87 -9.43 -8.08
C GLY A 51 0.93 -8.12 -7.31
N CYS A 52 1.03 -7.04 -8.09
CA CYS A 52 1.16 -5.67 -7.59
C CYS A 52 -0.03 -4.78 -7.96
N GLU A 53 -0.98 -5.33 -8.69
CA GLU A 53 -2.25 -4.67 -8.95
C GLU A 53 -3.10 -4.66 -7.67
N PRO A 54 -4.02 -3.71 -7.52
CA PRO A 54 -4.96 -3.71 -6.39
C PRO A 54 -5.73 -5.03 -6.33
N ASP A 55 -6.02 -5.46 -5.09
CA ASP A 55 -6.82 -6.67 -4.80
C ASP A 55 -6.23 -7.99 -5.32
N LYS A 56 -4.93 -8.04 -5.67
CA LYS A 56 -4.21 -9.28 -5.98
C LYS A 56 -3.75 -10.04 -4.74
N GLY A 57 -3.60 -9.34 -3.62
CA GLY A 57 -3.35 -9.95 -2.33
C GLY A 57 -4.61 -10.58 -1.76
N LYS A 58 -4.41 -11.46 -0.78
CA LYS A 58 -5.46 -11.99 0.07
C LYS A 58 -5.10 -11.76 1.53
N CYS A 59 -6.09 -11.39 2.32
CA CYS A 59 -5.96 -11.33 3.76
C CYS A 59 -5.70 -12.72 4.29
N MET A 60 -4.67 -12.88 5.11
CA MET A 60 -4.30 -14.16 5.66
C MET A 60 -4.11 -14.06 7.16
N ALA A 61 -4.39 -15.14 7.89
CA ALA A 61 -4.19 -15.16 9.32
C ALA A 61 -2.68 -15.01 9.64
N LYS A 62 -2.37 -14.16 10.62
CA LYS A 62 -0.99 -13.90 11.07
C LYS A 62 -0.37 -15.10 11.78
N ASP A 63 -1.18 -15.83 12.55
CA ASP A 63 -0.75 -16.96 13.39
C ASP A 63 -0.97 -18.33 12.73
N ARG A 64 -0.89 -18.40 11.39
CA ARG A 64 -1.07 -19.67 10.68
C ARG A 64 0.23 -20.48 10.61
N PRO A 65 0.17 -21.82 10.51
CA PRO A 65 1.35 -22.65 10.40
C PRO A 65 2.05 -22.42 9.06
N CYS A 66 3.16 -21.69 9.11
CA CYS A 66 3.97 -21.36 7.95
C CYS A 66 5.17 -22.32 7.85
N THR A 67 5.39 -22.88 6.67
CA THR A 67 6.45 -23.86 6.40
C THR A 67 7.45 -23.35 5.34
N GLY A 68 8.55 -24.08 5.19
CA GLY A 68 9.58 -23.79 4.20
C GLY A 68 10.71 -22.90 4.73
N ALA A 69 11.78 -22.82 3.92
CA ALA A 69 12.96 -22.02 4.21
C ALA A 69 12.71 -20.53 3.93
N LYS A 70 13.65 -19.69 4.36
CA LYS A 70 13.70 -18.28 3.96
C LYS A 70 13.87 -18.21 2.44
N MET A 71 13.17 -17.29 1.79
CA MET A 71 13.29 -17.08 0.35
C MET A 71 13.33 -15.60 0.01
N GLN A 72 14.02 -15.26 -1.07
CA GLN A 72 14.00 -13.91 -1.63
C GLN A 72 12.76 -13.72 -2.51
N LEU A 73 12.21 -12.51 -2.49
CA LEU A 73 11.07 -12.09 -3.28
C LEU A 73 11.36 -10.71 -3.86
N CYS A 74 10.88 -10.47 -5.08
CA CYS A 74 10.89 -9.14 -5.65
C CYS A 74 9.57 -8.47 -5.30
N ASP A 75 9.62 -7.46 -4.44
CA ASP A 75 8.44 -6.73 -4.03
C ASP A 75 7.92 -5.82 -5.15
N CYS A 76 6.76 -5.20 -4.93
CA CYS A 76 6.11 -4.34 -5.91
C CYS A 76 6.80 -3.00 -6.14
N ALA A 77 7.63 -2.54 -5.21
CA ALA A 77 8.54 -1.41 -5.34
C ALA A 77 9.85 -1.78 -6.08
N GLY A 78 10.03 -3.04 -6.49
CA GLY A 78 11.25 -3.48 -7.17
C GLY A 78 12.44 -3.68 -6.23
N GLN A 79 12.20 -3.86 -4.94
CA GLN A 79 13.21 -4.22 -3.94
C GLN A 79 13.20 -5.73 -3.69
N THR A 80 14.38 -6.29 -3.47
CA THR A 80 14.48 -7.68 -3.03
C THR A 80 14.28 -7.75 -1.53
N ILE A 81 13.22 -8.41 -1.11
CA ILE A 81 12.91 -8.66 0.29
C ILE A 81 13.12 -10.14 0.61
N THR A 82 13.33 -10.45 1.89
CA THR A 82 13.47 -11.84 2.34
C THR A 82 12.24 -12.23 3.14
N ALA A 83 11.47 -13.17 2.63
CA ALA A 83 10.43 -13.84 3.39
C ALA A 83 11.07 -14.87 4.33
N GLU A 84 10.63 -14.88 5.58
CA GLU A 84 11.15 -15.81 6.58
C GLU A 84 10.73 -17.26 6.32
N LYS A 85 9.60 -17.45 5.64
CA LYS A 85 9.06 -18.76 5.28
C LYS A 85 8.43 -18.72 3.90
N ALA A 86 8.81 -19.69 3.06
CA ALA A 86 8.32 -19.76 1.69
C ALA A 86 6.79 -19.91 1.56
N SER A 87 6.14 -20.58 2.51
CA SER A 87 4.67 -20.77 2.47
C SER A 87 3.87 -19.55 2.94
N CYS A 88 4.51 -18.58 3.59
CA CYS A 88 3.86 -17.38 4.11
C CYS A 88 4.81 -16.18 4.00
N PRO A 89 4.87 -15.53 2.83
CA PRO A 89 5.73 -14.39 2.62
C PRO A 89 5.36 -13.17 3.49
N GLY A 90 4.13 -13.09 4.00
CA GLY A 90 3.62 -11.99 4.82
C GLY A 90 3.34 -10.70 4.04
N VAL A 91 3.57 -10.71 2.73
CA VAL A 91 3.53 -9.56 1.83
C VAL A 91 3.05 -9.95 0.43
N THR A 92 2.54 -8.97 -0.30
CA THR A 92 2.34 -9.06 -1.76
C THR A 92 3.67 -8.81 -2.48
N TYR A 93 3.94 -9.59 -3.52
CA TYR A 93 5.19 -9.50 -4.27
C TYR A 93 4.95 -9.72 -5.76
N LYS A 94 5.86 -9.20 -6.60
CA LYS A 94 5.75 -9.27 -8.05
C LYS A 94 6.03 -10.68 -8.56
N TYR A 95 7.14 -11.29 -8.12
CA TYR A 95 7.53 -12.66 -8.46
C TYR A 95 8.50 -13.24 -7.42
N PRO A 96 8.57 -14.59 -7.30
CA PRO A 96 9.50 -15.21 -6.37
C PRO A 96 10.93 -15.11 -6.88
N GLY A 97 11.88 -14.89 -5.97
CA GLY A 97 13.30 -14.65 -6.27
C GLY A 97 13.70 -13.17 -6.21
N PRO A 98 14.99 -12.85 -6.34
CA PRO A 98 15.48 -11.47 -6.31
C PRO A 98 15.03 -10.68 -7.54
N CYS A 99 14.93 -9.36 -7.41
CA CYS A 99 14.64 -8.47 -8.52
C CYS A 99 15.76 -8.51 -9.58
N LYS A 100 15.38 -8.42 -10.86
CA LYS A 100 16.27 -8.35 -12.02
C LYS A 100 16.25 -6.99 -12.68
#